data_AF-A0AA40V8C4-F1
#
_entry.id   AF-A0AA40V8C4-F1
#
_cell.length_a   1.000
_cell.length_b   1.000
_cell.length_c   1.000
_cell.angle_alpha   90.00
_cell.angle_beta   90.00
_cell.angle_gamma   90.00
#
_symmetry.space_group_name_H-M   'P 1'
#
loop_
_entity.id
_entity.type
_entity.pdbx_description
1 polymer ?
#
loop_
_entity_poly.entity_id
_entity_poly.type
_entity_poly.pdbx_seq_one_letter_code
_entity_poly.pdbx_strand_id
1 'polypeptide(L)'
;NKSGYLPMSALKKTIDSDELLCQRCFRLRHYNEIQPVELTDDDFATLLHQISETKALIVYVIDVFDVTGSEISGLPRFVGQDNPILVVANKVDLLPKLLNKNRLKNWLQSELKAQGIQPADIFLTSATKPQNLDDLLDKVDTLRQ
;
A
#
# COMPACT_ATOMS: atom_id res chain seq x y z
N ASN A 1 -2.56 -26.83 3.81
CA ASN A 1 -2.42 -25.85 2.72
C ASN A 1 -3.20 -24.60 3.07
N LYS A 2 -2.52 -23.45 3.19
CA LYS A 2 -3.14 -22.15 3.48
C LYS A 2 -3.30 -21.34 2.18
N SER A 3 -4.25 -20.39 2.16
CA SER A 3 -4.39 -19.42 1.06
C SER A 3 -3.05 -18.72 0.79
N GLY A 4 -2.73 -18.49 -0.48
CA GLY A 4 -1.45 -17.91 -0.90
C GLY A 4 -0.27 -18.90 -1.05
N TYR A 5 -0.43 -20.17 -0.68
CA TYR A 5 0.61 -21.19 -0.87
C TYR A 5 0.39 -22.03 -2.14
N LEU A 6 1.47 -22.56 -2.70
CA LEU A 6 1.43 -23.54 -3.79
C LEU A 6 1.51 -24.96 -3.19
N PRO A 7 0.55 -25.87 -3.48
CA PRO A 7 0.65 -27.24 -3.00
C PRO A 7 1.85 -27.96 -3.64
N MET A 8 2.56 -28.78 -2.85
CA MET A 8 3.77 -29.49 -3.29
C MET A 8 3.56 -30.37 -4.53
N SER A 9 2.35 -30.91 -4.71
CA SER A 9 1.97 -31.68 -5.90
C SER A 9 1.86 -30.83 -7.16
N ALA A 10 1.46 -29.57 -7.05
CA ALA A 10 1.48 -28.61 -8.16
C ALA A 10 2.90 -28.12 -8.41
N LEU A 11 3.68 -27.81 -7.36
CA LEU A 11 5.09 -27.43 -7.50
C LEU A 11 5.87 -28.49 -8.29
N LYS A 12 5.76 -29.78 -7.93
CA LYS A 12 6.45 -30.87 -8.62
C LYS A 12 6.08 -31.05 -10.10
N LYS A 13 4.88 -30.63 -10.51
CA LYS A 13 4.41 -30.73 -11.91
C LYS A 13 4.79 -29.51 -12.75
N THR A 14 5.03 -28.37 -12.09
CA THR A 14 5.14 -27.06 -12.72
C THR A 14 6.52 -26.43 -12.52
N ILE A 15 7.50 -27.18 -11.98
CA ILE A 15 8.89 -26.72 -11.79
C ILE A 15 9.57 -26.30 -13.10
N ASP A 16 9.22 -26.95 -14.22
CA ASP A 16 9.76 -26.66 -15.55
C ASP A 16 8.86 -25.73 -16.39
N SER A 17 7.82 -25.16 -15.77
CA SER A 17 6.82 -24.31 -16.43
C SER A 17 6.96 -22.86 -15.97
N ASP A 18 6.87 -21.91 -16.90
CA ASP A 18 6.98 -20.47 -16.61
C ASP A 18 5.82 -19.90 -15.77
N GLU A 19 4.74 -20.66 -15.57
CA GLU A 19 3.55 -20.20 -14.85
C GLU A 19 3.33 -20.92 -13.51
N LEU A 20 3.96 -20.42 -12.45
CA LEU A 20 3.75 -20.85 -11.07
C LEU A 20 2.68 -19.98 -10.40
N LEU A 21 1.45 -20.51 -10.28
CA LEU A 21 0.34 -19.80 -9.64
C LEU A 21 0.03 -20.38 -8.26
N CYS A 22 0.08 -19.57 -7.21
CA CYS A 22 -0.38 -19.97 -5.89
C CYS A 22 -1.87 -20.32 -5.90
N GLN A 23 -2.35 -21.07 -4.90
CA GLN A 23 -3.75 -21.53 -4.85
C GLN A 23 -4.77 -20.39 -5.00
N ARG A 24 -4.48 -19.20 -4.43
CA ARG A 24 -5.36 -18.02 -4.53
C ARG A 24 -5.41 -17.48 -5.95
N CYS A 25 -4.25 -17.27 -6.58
CA CYS A 25 -4.16 -16.76 -7.96
C CYS A 25 -4.77 -17.73 -8.97
N PHE A 26 -4.56 -19.03 -8.77
CA PHE A 26 -5.17 -20.07 -9.60
C PHE A 26 -6.70 -20.01 -9.53
N ARG A 27 -7.27 -19.92 -8.32
CA ARG A 27 -8.73 -19.85 -8.15
C ARG A 27 -9.33 -18.55 -8.68
N LEU A 28 -8.64 -17.42 -8.49
CA LEU A 28 -9.07 -16.15 -9.06
C LEU A 28 -9.08 -16.20 -10.59
N ARG A 29 -8.05 -16.76 -11.22
CA ARG A 29 -7.92 -16.78 -12.69
C ARG A 29 -8.87 -17.77 -13.37
N HIS A 30 -9.06 -18.95 -12.79
CA HIS A 30 -9.82 -20.03 -13.43
C HIS A 30 -11.26 -20.13 -12.96
N TYR A 31 -11.57 -19.68 -11.75
CA TYR A 31 -12.91 -19.78 -11.16
C TYR A 31 -13.51 -18.43 -10.78
N ASN A 32 -12.79 -17.32 -11.01
CA ASN A 32 -13.18 -15.97 -10.57
C ASN A 32 -13.53 -15.93 -9.06
N GLU A 33 -12.90 -16.81 -8.28
CA GLU A 33 -13.22 -16.99 -6.87
C GLU A 33 -12.23 -16.22 -6.01
N ILE A 34 -12.76 -15.22 -5.29
CA ILE A 34 -12.00 -14.44 -4.32
C ILE A 34 -11.97 -15.23 -3.01
N GLN A 35 -10.79 -15.70 -2.60
CA GLN A 35 -10.65 -16.30 -1.28
C GLN A 35 -10.58 -15.20 -0.22
N PRO A 36 -11.46 -15.23 0.80
CA PRO A 36 -11.39 -14.29 1.90
C PRO A 36 -10.07 -14.48 2.67
N VAL A 37 -9.47 -13.37 3.09
CA VAL A 37 -8.30 -13.38 3.97
C VAL A 37 -8.83 -13.33 5.40
N GLU A 38 -8.39 -14.27 6.24
CA GLU A 38 -8.73 -14.33 7.67
C GLU A 38 -7.90 -13.32 8.47
N LEU A 39 -7.95 -12.04 8.11
CA LEU A 39 -7.49 -10.97 8.99
C LEU A 39 -8.74 -10.29 9.53
N THR A 40 -8.91 -10.35 10.85
CA THR A 40 -9.97 -9.60 11.51
C THR A 40 -9.53 -8.15 11.70
N ASP A 41 -10.49 -7.23 11.82
CA ASP A 41 -10.20 -5.82 12.12
C ASP A 41 -9.39 -5.68 13.43
N ASP A 42 -9.60 -6.58 14.39
CA ASP A 42 -8.90 -6.61 15.68
C ASP A 42 -7.41 -7.01 15.52
N ASP A 43 -7.11 -7.98 14.66
CA ASP A 43 -5.73 -8.37 14.35
C ASP A 43 -4.97 -7.21 13.70
N PHE A 44 -5.65 -6.47 12.81
CA PHE A 44 -5.09 -5.31 12.14
C PHE A 44 -4.87 -4.15 13.13
N ALA A 45 -5.84 -3.87 13.99
CA ALA A 45 -5.70 -2.86 15.03
C ALA A 45 -4.55 -3.17 16.00
N THR A 46 -4.40 -4.44 16.39
CA THR A 46 -3.32 -4.89 17.27
C THR A 46 -1.95 -4.71 16.62
N LEU A 47 -1.81 -5.08 15.34
CA LEU A 47 -0.59 -4.89 14.58
C LEU A 47 -0.21 -3.41 14.48
N LEU A 48 -1.18 -2.54 14.17
CA LEU A 48 -0.92 -1.11 14.03
C LEU A 48 -0.61 -0.47 15.38
N HIS A 49 -1.28 -0.87 16.47
CA HIS A 49 -1.03 -0.32 17.81
C HIS A 49 0.42 -0.53 18.26
N GLN A 50 1.06 -1.66 17.90
CA GLN A 50 2.48 -1.89 18.19
C GLN A 50 3.38 -0.81 17.58
N ILE A 51 2.96 -0.20 16.46
CA ILE A 51 3.71 0.86 15.79
C ILE A 51 3.65 2.16 16.61
N SER A 52 2.53 2.43 17.31
CA SER A 52 2.38 3.64 18.14
C SER A 52 3.41 3.75 19.28
N GLU A 53 3.91 2.61 19.77
CA GLU A 53 4.91 2.57 20.85
C GLU A 53 6.32 2.91 20.35
N THR A 54 6.50 2.97 19.04
CA THR A 54 7.80 3.25 18.40
C THR A 54 7.81 4.62 17.77
N LYS A 55 8.93 5.34 17.89
CA LYS A 55 9.18 6.57 17.12
C LYS A 55 9.67 6.17 15.73
N ALA A 56 8.79 6.25 14.74
CA ALA A 56 9.07 5.80 13.38
C ALA A 56 8.40 6.69 12.34
N LEU A 57 9.02 6.77 11.16
CA LEU A 57 8.39 7.34 9.98
C LEU A 57 7.39 6.33 9.40
N ILE A 58 6.14 6.75 9.27
CA ILE A 58 5.07 5.95 8.67
C ILE A 58 5.02 6.24 7.18
N VAL A 59 5.36 5.24 6.36
CA VAL A 59 5.23 5.32 4.90
C VAL A 59 3.88 4.75 4.51
N TYR A 60 2.92 5.63 4.23
CA TYR A 60 1.55 5.27 3.92
C TYR A 60 1.29 5.31 2.41
N VAL A 61 1.22 4.12 1.80
CA VAL A 61 1.07 3.98 0.34
C VAL A 61 -0.41 3.93 -0.04
N ILE A 62 -0.83 4.79 -0.96
CA ILE A 62 -2.21 4.85 -1.48
C ILE A 62 -2.23 4.71 -3.00
N ASP A 63 -3.29 4.13 -3.57
CA ASP A 63 -3.53 4.12 -5.02
C ASP A 63 -4.27 5.40 -5.44
N VAL A 64 -3.72 6.17 -6.38
CA VAL A 64 -4.37 7.42 -6.84
C VAL A 64 -5.65 7.19 -7.63
N PHE A 65 -5.87 5.98 -8.16
CA PHE A 65 -7.09 5.65 -8.90
C PHE A 65 -8.23 5.18 -7.98
N ASP A 66 -7.89 4.67 -6.78
CA ASP A 66 -8.83 4.22 -5.77
C ASP A 66 -8.36 4.64 -4.37
N VAL A 67 -8.42 5.95 -4.13
CA VAL A 67 -7.96 6.55 -2.86
C VAL A 67 -8.85 6.10 -1.71
N THR A 68 -10.18 6.15 -1.89
CA THR A 68 -11.16 5.74 -0.88
C THR A 68 -11.05 4.26 -0.50
N GLY A 69 -10.75 3.38 -1.46
CA GLY A 69 -10.52 1.96 -1.19
C GLY A 69 -9.16 1.65 -0.58
N SER A 70 -8.20 2.58 -0.69
CA SER A 70 -6.88 2.49 -0.06
C SER A 70 -6.83 3.12 1.33
N GLU A 71 -7.92 3.75 1.78
CA GLU A 71 -7.96 4.53 3.02
C GLU A 71 -8.15 3.66 4.28
N ILE A 72 -7.26 3.83 5.25
CA ILE A 72 -7.39 3.25 6.60
C ILE A 72 -7.99 4.32 7.53
N SER A 73 -9.26 4.12 7.89
CA SER A 73 -9.97 5.02 8.80
C SER A 73 -9.32 5.05 10.17
N GLY A 74 -9.02 6.25 10.67
CA GLY A 74 -8.43 6.42 12.00
C GLY A 74 -6.96 5.99 12.11
N LEU A 75 -6.24 5.82 10.99
CA LEU A 75 -4.80 5.50 10.96
C LEU A 75 -3.97 6.27 12.00
N PRO A 76 -4.11 7.61 12.18
CA PRO A 76 -3.31 8.36 13.15
C PRO A 76 -3.49 7.93 14.61
N ARG A 77 -4.63 7.30 14.94
CA ARG A 77 -4.90 6.77 16.30
C ARG A 77 -4.08 5.51 16.57
N PHE A 78 -3.77 4.74 15.52
CA PHE A 78 -3.07 3.48 15.65
C PHE A 78 -1.56 3.63 15.49
N VAL A 79 -1.09 4.57 14.68
CA VAL A 79 0.35 4.75 14.43
C VAL A 79 1.01 5.78 15.34
N GLY A 80 0.27 6.38 16.27
CA GLY A 80 0.76 7.42 17.20
C GLY A 80 0.70 8.82 16.58
N GLN A 81 0.23 9.80 17.37
CA GLN A 81 0.06 11.19 16.91
C GLN A 81 1.39 11.90 16.59
N ASP A 82 2.48 11.48 17.23
CA ASP A 82 3.80 12.10 17.08
C ASP A 82 4.60 11.52 15.91
N ASN A 83 4.14 10.41 15.32
CA ASN A 83 4.87 9.78 14.21
C ASN A 83 4.58 10.50 12.89
N PRO A 84 5.61 10.96 12.17
CA PRO A 84 5.41 11.60 10.88
C PRO A 84 4.86 10.60 9.86
N ILE A 85 3.91 11.04 9.05
CA ILE A 85 3.29 10.22 8.00
C ILE A 85 3.72 10.76 6.63
N LEU A 86 4.53 10.00 5.90
CA LEU A 86 4.82 10.23 4.48
C LEU A 86 3.80 9.48 3.63
N VAL A 87 2.99 10.20 2.86
CA VAL A 87 2.03 9.56 1.95
C VAL A 87 2.65 9.35 0.59
N VAL A 88 2.59 8.12 0.10
CA VAL A 88 3.12 7.72 -1.21
C VAL A 88 1.95 7.39 -2.11
N ALA A 89 1.60 8.32 -2.99
CA ALA A 89 0.53 8.14 -3.96
C ALA A 89 1.08 7.41 -5.20
N ASN A 90 0.78 6.12 -5.31
CA ASN A 90 1.24 5.24 -6.37
C ASN A 90 0.30 5.23 -7.58
N LYS A 91 0.77 4.67 -8.70
CA LYS A 91 0.04 4.49 -9.97
C LYS A 91 -0.35 5.80 -10.67
N VAL A 92 0.44 6.86 -10.49
CA VAL A 92 0.22 8.16 -11.15
C VAL A 92 0.27 8.08 -12.68
N ASP A 93 0.89 7.03 -13.23
CA ASP A 93 0.89 6.73 -14.66
C ASP A 93 -0.49 6.39 -15.24
N LEU A 94 -1.45 5.96 -14.40
CA LEU A 94 -2.83 5.73 -14.82
C LEU A 94 -3.62 7.03 -15.04
N LEU A 95 -3.10 8.16 -14.57
CA LEU A 95 -3.75 9.46 -14.71
C LEU A 95 -3.40 10.13 -16.05
N PRO A 96 -4.26 11.02 -16.58
CA PRO A 96 -3.95 11.79 -17.78
C PRO A 96 -2.66 12.59 -17.62
N LYS A 97 -1.75 12.52 -18.62
CA LYS A 97 -0.45 13.21 -18.60
C LYS A 97 -0.54 14.73 -18.39
N LEU A 98 -1.66 15.34 -18.78
CA LEU A 98 -1.94 16.78 -18.65
C LEU A 98 -2.36 17.18 -17.23
N LEU A 99 -2.59 16.21 -16.34
CA LEU A 99 -3.03 16.49 -14.99
C LEU A 99 -1.91 17.15 -14.20
N ASN A 100 -2.23 18.30 -13.61
CA ASN A 100 -1.27 19.06 -12.81
C ASN A 100 -0.99 18.31 -11.49
N LYS A 101 0.26 17.87 -11.31
CA LYS A 101 0.72 17.16 -10.12
C LYS A 101 0.47 17.92 -8.82
N ASN A 102 0.58 19.26 -8.81
CA ASN A 102 0.31 20.06 -7.62
C ASN A 102 -1.18 20.05 -7.28
N ARG A 103 -2.06 20.09 -8.29
CA ARG A 103 -3.50 19.95 -8.08
C ARG A 103 -3.85 18.58 -7.48
N LEU A 104 -3.19 17.51 -7.95
CA LEU A 104 -3.33 16.18 -7.38
C LEU A 104 -2.91 16.14 -5.91
N LYS A 105 -1.72 16.66 -5.59
CA LYS A 105 -1.23 16.72 -4.21
C LYS A 105 -2.18 17.51 -3.30
N ASN A 106 -2.67 18.66 -3.75
CA ASN A 106 -3.60 19.48 -2.96
C ASN A 106 -4.94 18.77 -2.74
N TRP A 107 -5.43 18.06 -3.76
CA TRP A 107 -6.64 17.25 -3.62
C TRP A 107 -6.42 16.11 -2.62
N LEU A 108 -5.34 15.33 -2.78
CA LEU A 108 -4.98 14.26 -1.84
C LEU A 108 -4.82 14.77 -0.40
N GLN A 109 -4.16 15.92 -0.22
CA GLN A 109 -4.01 16.55 1.09
C GLN A 109 -5.38 16.89 1.72
N SER A 110 -6.35 17.30 0.90
CA SER A 110 -7.69 17.62 1.37
C SER A 110 -8.47 16.38 1.78
N GLU A 111 -8.39 15.31 0.99
CA GLU A 111 -9.01 14.01 1.31
C GLU A 111 -8.40 13.42 2.61
N LEU A 112 -7.07 13.36 2.69
CA LEU A 112 -6.36 12.87 3.88
C LEU A 112 -6.73 13.67 5.13
N LYS A 113 -6.83 15.00 5.01
CA LYS A 113 -7.22 15.87 6.12
C LYS A 113 -8.66 15.62 6.57
N ALA A 114 -9.57 15.33 5.66
CA ALA A 114 -10.95 14.95 6.01
C ALA A 114 -10.99 13.65 6.85
N GLN A 115 -10.01 12.77 6.66
CA GLN A 115 -9.82 11.54 7.45
C GLN A 115 -8.97 11.74 8.72
N GLY A 116 -8.58 12.98 9.03
CA GLY A 116 -7.75 13.32 10.18
C GLY A 116 -6.26 12.99 10.01
N ILE A 117 -5.81 12.63 8.80
CA ILE A 117 -4.41 12.39 8.48
C ILE A 117 -3.76 13.71 8.09
N GLN A 118 -2.70 14.09 8.80
CA GLN A 118 -1.87 15.25 8.46
C GLN A 118 -0.52 14.75 7.93
N PRO A 119 -0.36 14.65 6.60
CA PRO A 119 0.88 14.13 6.02
C PRO A 119 2.03 15.14 6.21
N ALA A 120 3.22 14.63 6.56
CA ALA A 120 4.46 15.38 6.57
C ALA A 120 4.87 15.79 5.14
N ASP A 121 4.67 14.89 4.17
CA ASP A 121 4.74 15.18 2.74
C ASP A 121 3.90 14.17 1.94
N ILE A 122 3.63 14.49 0.67
CA ILE A 122 2.98 13.63 -0.30
C ILE A 122 3.95 13.42 -1.48
N PHE A 123 4.39 12.18 -1.66
CA PHE A 123 5.21 11.76 -2.78
C PHE A 123 4.36 11.10 -3.86
N LEU A 124 4.52 11.53 -5.11
CA LEU A 124 3.80 10.97 -6.25
C LEU A 124 4.71 9.99 -6.98
N THR A 125 4.32 8.73 -7.07
CA THR A 125 5.11 7.67 -7.70
C THR A 125 4.32 6.85 -8.71
N SER A 126 5.06 6.13 -9.52
CA SER A 126 4.57 5.03 -10.34
C SER A 126 5.60 3.93 -10.23
N ALA A 127 5.19 2.78 -9.69
CA ALA A 127 6.03 1.59 -9.55
C ALA A 127 6.59 1.07 -10.90
N THR A 128 6.05 1.54 -12.04
CA THR A 128 6.57 1.22 -13.38
C THR A 128 7.86 1.96 -13.73
N LYS A 129 8.27 2.96 -12.94
CA LYS A 129 9.45 3.78 -13.20
C LYS A 129 10.47 3.64 -12.06
N PRO A 130 11.62 2.98 -12.30
CA PRO A 130 12.65 2.75 -11.28
C PRO A 130 13.18 4.02 -10.62
N GLN A 131 13.32 5.12 -11.38
CA GLN A 131 13.81 6.40 -10.88
C GLN A 131 12.95 6.99 -9.74
N ASN A 132 11.64 6.68 -9.70
CA ASN A 132 10.79 7.17 -8.62
C ASN A 132 11.06 6.46 -7.29
N LEU A 133 11.74 5.31 -7.30
CA LEU A 133 12.07 4.57 -6.09
C LEU A 133 13.27 5.20 -5.39
N ASP A 134 14.31 5.58 -6.14
CA ASP A 134 15.49 6.24 -5.59
C ASP A 134 15.10 7.58 -4.94
N ASP A 135 14.33 8.40 -5.65
CA ASP A 135 13.78 9.67 -5.13
C ASP A 135 12.92 9.48 -3.86
N LEU A 136 12.18 8.37 -3.79
CA LEU A 136 11.37 8.03 -2.61
C LEU A 136 12.26 7.63 -1.43
N LEU A 137 13.31 6.85 -1.66
CA LEU A 137 14.25 6.44 -0.62
C LEU A 137 15.00 7.65 -0.05
N ASP A 138 15.49 8.55 -0.90
CA ASP A 138 16.11 9.80 -0.45
C ASP A 138 15.16 10.63 0.43
N LYS A 139 13.87 10.65 0.06
CA LYS A 139 12.83 11.34 0.82
C LYS A 139 12.57 10.70 2.18
N VAL A 140 12.52 9.36 2.21
CA VAL A 140 12.36 8.58 3.44
C VAL A 140 13.54 8.84 4.37
N ASP A 141 14.76 8.83 3.87
CA ASP A 141 15.96 9.07 4.68
C ASP A 141 16.00 10.49 5.25
N THR A 142 15.53 11.48 4.47
CA THR A 142 15.42 12.87 4.94
C THR A 142 14.39 13.03 6.07
N LEU A 143 13.26 12.33 6.00
CA LEU A 143 12.16 12.44 6.97
C LEU A 143 12.32 11.53 8.19
N ARG A 144 13.26 10.59 8.14
CA ARG A 144 13.54 9.64 9.24
C ARG A 144 14.50 10.22 10.29
N GLN A 145 15.29 11.24 9.94
CA GLN A 145 16.22 11.94 10.84
C GLN A 145 15.48 12.84 11.83
#